data_AF-A0A6J5Y8G2-F1
#
_entry.id   AF-A0A6J5Y8G2-F1
#
_cell.length_a   1.000
_cell.length_b   1.000
_cell.length_c   1.000
_cell.angle_alpha   90.00
_cell.angle_beta   90.00
_cell.angle_gamma   90.00
#
_symmetry.space_group_name_H-M   'P 1'
#
loop_
_entity.id
_entity.type
_entity.pdbx_description
1 polymer ?
#
loop_
_entity_poly.entity_id
_entity_poly.type
_entity_poly.pdbx_seq_one_letter_code
_entity_poly.pdbx_strand_id
1 'polypeptide(L)'
;MDYVFRGDASLLQNISDATNVIEFVTSPNNPDGQLNKANVQGPNAKAIYDRVYYWPHFTAIPTPANDDIMIFAISKLTGHAGSRFGWAVVKDESVFQKMAMYTLIDSMGISRDAQLRALKVLNVVLEGGGKDIFEFGYNTMRKRWEKLSNVLSVSNRFSLQKFAPKHCTFFKKTREPSPAYAWVKCEREKDKDCYAVLKEEANVYGLRGSQFGAEDRFVRLALVRSQDDFDLLLQRLNQLVLEEKSSAKLFCPRFEDKLATSTRLNITKRS
;
A
#
# COMPACT_ATOMS: atom_id res chain seq x y z
N MET A 1 -3.26 12.55 32.65
CA MET A 1 -3.61 11.19 32.20
C MET A 1 -2.47 10.75 31.33
N ASP A 2 -1.75 9.72 31.74
CA ASP A 2 -0.57 9.26 31.03
C ASP A 2 -0.97 8.11 30.10
N TYR A 3 -0.66 8.22 28.81
CA TYR A 3 -0.80 7.15 27.82
C TYR A 3 0.57 6.57 27.52
N VAL A 4 0.63 5.26 27.21
CA VAL A 4 1.87 4.55 26.88
C VAL A 4 1.71 3.87 25.53
N PHE A 5 2.68 4.09 24.63
CA PHE A 5 2.72 3.37 23.36
C PHE A 5 3.10 1.90 23.62
N ARG A 6 2.21 0.97 23.25
CA ARG A 6 2.38 -0.48 23.48
C ARG A 6 2.82 -1.26 22.23
N GLY A 7 3.01 -0.59 21.10
CA GLY A 7 3.43 -1.25 19.85
C GLY A 7 2.26 -1.89 19.10
N ASP A 8 2.51 -3.08 18.54
CA ASP A 8 1.59 -3.77 17.63
C ASP A 8 0.34 -4.29 18.37
N ALA A 9 -0.84 -3.87 17.88
CA ALA A 9 -2.14 -4.29 18.38
C ALA A 9 -2.38 -5.81 18.24
N SER A 10 -1.72 -6.49 17.29
CA SER A 10 -1.83 -7.94 17.11
C SER A 10 -1.33 -8.72 18.34
N LEU A 11 -0.39 -8.13 19.10
CA LEU A 11 0.17 -8.71 20.32
C LEU A 11 -0.72 -8.48 21.55
N LEU A 12 -1.76 -7.66 21.41
CA LEU A 12 -2.62 -7.21 22.51
C LEU A 12 -3.95 -7.97 22.61
N GLN A 13 -4.13 -9.06 21.83
CA GLN A 13 -5.37 -9.84 21.79
C GLN A 13 -5.72 -10.52 23.14
N ASN A 14 -4.74 -10.71 24.04
CA ASN A 14 -4.90 -11.41 25.31
C ASN A 14 -4.66 -10.52 26.54
N ILE A 15 -4.79 -9.20 26.42
CA ILE A 15 -4.63 -8.33 27.59
C ILE A 15 -5.82 -8.50 28.53
N SER A 16 -5.55 -8.50 29.84
CA SER A 16 -6.57 -8.55 30.88
C SER A 16 -7.65 -7.49 30.65
N ASP A 17 -8.90 -7.83 30.99
CA ASP A 17 -10.04 -6.91 30.94
C ASP A 17 -9.80 -5.58 31.68
N ALA A 18 -8.83 -5.48 32.60
CA ALA A 18 -8.52 -4.26 33.32
C ALA A 18 -7.74 -3.19 32.53
N THR A 19 -7.22 -3.49 31.33
CA THR A 19 -6.38 -2.53 30.58
C THR A 19 -7.19 -1.78 29.52
N ASN A 20 -7.16 -0.45 29.59
CA ASN A 20 -7.70 0.40 28.53
C ASN A 20 -6.75 0.46 27.34
N VAL A 21 -7.25 0.17 26.14
CA VAL A 21 -6.48 0.17 24.89
C VAL A 21 -7.11 1.12 23.89
N ILE A 22 -6.27 1.95 23.25
CA ILE A 22 -6.66 2.74 22.08
C ILE A 22 -5.92 2.18 20.87
N GLU A 23 -6.65 1.55 19.94
CA GLU A 23 -6.11 1.01 18.70
C GLU A 23 -6.26 2.03 17.57
N PHE A 24 -5.18 2.28 16.83
CA PHE A 24 -5.21 3.02 15.58
C PHE A 24 -5.40 2.06 14.42
N VAL A 25 -6.56 2.12 13.76
CA VAL A 25 -6.91 1.24 12.64
C VAL A 25 -6.85 2.03 11.34
N THR A 26 -5.88 1.73 10.47
CA THR A 26 -5.80 2.36 9.15
C THR A 26 -6.49 1.47 8.11
N SER A 27 -7.49 1.99 7.39
CA SER A 27 -8.33 1.17 6.50
C SER A 27 -8.92 1.99 5.34
N PRO A 28 -8.36 1.89 4.11
CA PRO A 28 -7.26 1.01 3.67
C PRO A 28 -5.94 1.28 4.39
N ASN A 29 -5.25 0.20 4.74
CA ASN A 29 -4.02 0.21 5.51
C ASN A 29 -2.85 0.82 4.73
N ASN A 30 -1.89 1.35 5.48
CA ASN A 30 -0.61 1.79 4.99
C ASN A 30 0.46 0.88 5.62
N PRO A 31 1.15 0.03 4.85
CA PRO A 31 1.48 0.23 3.43
C PRO A 31 0.67 -0.59 2.41
N ASP A 32 -0.03 -1.64 2.82
CA ASP A 32 -0.49 -2.70 1.91
C ASP A 32 -1.89 -2.48 1.30
N GLY A 33 -2.62 -1.44 1.70
CA GLY A 33 -3.94 -1.11 1.17
C GLY A 33 -5.07 -2.05 1.62
N GLN A 34 -4.86 -2.91 2.61
CA GLN A 34 -5.91 -3.82 3.10
C GLN A 34 -6.98 -3.09 3.90
N LEU A 35 -8.22 -3.56 3.81
CA LEU A 35 -9.35 -3.00 4.58
C LEU A 35 -9.36 -3.61 5.99
N ASN A 36 -8.46 -3.13 6.85
CA ASN A 36 -8.32 -3.61 8.22
C ASN A 36 -9.53 -3.23 9.09
N LYS A 37 -9.70 -4.00 10.16
CA LYS A 37 -10.62 -3.78 11.27
C LYS A 37 -9.81 -3.81 12.57
N ALA A 38 -10.39 -3.29 13.65
CA ALA A 38 -9.80 -3.38 14.98
C ALA A 38 -9.52 -4.84 15.37
N ASN A 39 -8.30 -5.10 15.83
CA ASN A 39 -7.86 -6.40 16.35
C ASN A 39 -8.24 -6.57 17.83
N VAL A 40 -8.30 -5.47 18.58
CA VAL A 40 -8.63 -5.48 20.01
C VAL A 40 -10.12 -5.17 20.17
N GLN A 41 -10.81 -6.02 20.91
CA GLN A 41 -12.25 -5.93 21.16
C GLN A 41 -12.52 -5.91 22.67
N GLY A 42 -13.66 -5.37 23.08
CA GLY A 42 -14.10 -5.36 24.47
C GLY A 42 -14.46 -3.96 24.98
N PRO A 43 -15.03 -3.87 26.20
CA PRO A 43 -15.52 -2.61 26.75
C PRO A 43 -14.42 -1.56 26.98
N ASN A 44 -13.18 -2.03 27.20
CA ASN A 44 -12.01 -1.20 27.49
C ASN A 44 -11.13 -0.97 26.24
N ALA A 45 -11.58 -1.42 25.06
CA ALA A 45 -10.92 -1.16 23.79
C ALA A 45 -11.66 -0.06 23.02
N LYS A 46 -10.92 0.94 22.54
CA LYS A 46 -11.43 1.99 21.64
C LYS A 46 -10.61 2.01 20.36
N ALA A 47 -11.27 2.10 19.22
CA ALA A 47 -10.61 2.17 17.92
C ALA A 47 -10.76 3.55 17.30
N ILE A 48 -9.66 4.13 16.84
CA ILE A 48 -9.62 5.33 16.01
C ILE A 48 -9.35 4.86 14.58
N TYR A 49 -10.32 5.04 13.69
CA TYR A 49 -10.20 4.64 12.30
C TYR A 49 -9.61 5.76 11.45
N ASP A 50 -8.38 5.58 10.97
CA ASP A 50 -7.82 6.39 9.90
C ASP A 50 -8.38 5.92 8.55
N ARG A 51 -9.23 6.76 7.95
CA ARG A 51 -9.94 6.54 6.68
C ARG A 51 -9.39 7.40 5.55
N VAL A 52 -8.17 7.93 5.65
CA VAL A 52 -7.63 8.86 4.63
C VAL A 52 -7.52 8.25 3.23
N TYR A 53 -7.34 6.93 3.10
CA TYR A 53 -7.35 6.22 1.81
C TYR A 53 -8.71 5.61 1.45
N TYR A 54 -9.76 5.77 2.25
CA TYR A 54 -11.08 5.15 2.05
C TYR A 54 -11.91 5.88 0.98
N TRP A 55 -11.33 6.01 -0.20
CA TRP A 55 -11.88 6.70 -1.36
C TRP A 55 -11.80 5.80 -2.61
N PRO A 56 -12.72 5.98 -3.57
CA PRO A 56 -12.68 5.25 -4.84
C PRO A 56 -11.36 5.35 -5.62
N HIS A 57 -10.47 6.30 -5.34
CA HIS A 57 -9.13 6.31 -5.92
C HIS A 57 -8.36 5.01 -5.60
N PHE A 58 -8.43 4.55 -4.35
CA PHE A 58 -7.50 3.54 -3.82
C PHE A 58 -8.13 2.18 -3.57
N THR A 59 -9.43 2.16 -3.25
CA THR A 59 -10.13 0.92 -2.89
C THR A 59 -11.56 0.91 -3.43
N ALA A 60 -12.09 -0.29 -3.63
CA ALA A 60 -13.54 -0.45 -3.77
C ALA A 60 -14.21 -0.04 -2.46
N ILE A 61 -15.33 0.67 -2.54
CA ILE A 61 -16.13 1.03 -1.36
C ILE A 61 -17.14 -0.10 -1.12
N PRO A 62 -16.91 -1.02 -0.15
CA PRO A 62 -17.85 -2.10 0.13
C PRO A 62 -19.15 -1.56 0.73
N THR A 63 -19.04 -0.64 1.69
CA THR A 63 -20.16 0.00 2.40
C THR A 63 -19.74 1.38 2.90
N PRO A 64 -20.69 2.26 3.25
CA PRO A 64 -20.37 3.46 4.04
C PRO A 64 -19.63 3.07 5.33
N ALA A 65 -18.62 3.87 5.72
CA ALA A 65 -17.93 3.68 6.99
C ALA A 65 -18.83 4.15 8.15
N ASN A 66 -18.77 3.46 9.30
CA ASN A 66 -19.67 3.71 10.44
C ASN A 66 -18.97 3.43 11.79
N ASP A 67 -17.68 3.76 11.90
CA ASP A 67 -16.93 3.62 13.14
C ASP A 67 -17.17 4.81 14.08
N ASP A 68 -16.84 4.67 15.36
CA ASP A 68 -17.13 5.70 16.38
C ASP A 68 -16.29 6.97 16.21
N ILE A 69 -15.03 6.80 15.76
CA ILE A 69 -14.10 7.87 15.44
C ILE A 69 -13.49 7.56 14.08
N MET A 70 -13.75 8.39 13.08
CA MET A 70 -13.21 8.26 11.73
C MET A 70 -12.46 9.52 11.32
N ILE A 71 -11.24 9.38 10.83
CA ILE A 71 -10.37 10.48 10.41
C ILE A 71 -10.23 10.50 8.88
N PHE A 72 -10.38 11.68 8.30
CA PHE A 72 -10.24 11.91 6.86
C PHE A 72 -9.36 13.13 6.59
N ALA A 73 -8.81 13.23 5.38
CA ALA A 73 -8.00 14.39 4.98
C ALA A 73 -8.07 14.66 3.48
N ILE A 74 -8.05 15.94 3.11
CA ILE A 74 -8.00 16.33 1.69
C ILE A 74 -6.66 15.97 1.03
N SER A 75 -5.64 15.64 1.82
CA SER A 75 -4.32 15.25 1.34
C SER A 75 -4.32 14.01 0.46
N LYS A 76 -5.24 13.07 0.70
CA LYS A 76 -5.38 11.82 -0.06
C LYS A 76 -6.67 11.76 -0.89
N LEU A 77 -7.66 12.59 -0.57
CA LEU A 77 -8.86 12.76 -1.40
C LEU A 77 -8.57 13.63 -2.64
N THR A 78 -7.97 14.80 -2.46
CA THR A 78 -7.83 15.80 -3.55
C THR A 78 -6.38 16.11 -3.92
N GLY A 79 -5.41 15.50 -3.23
CA GLY A 79 -3.98 15.76 -3.42
C GLY A 79 -3.46 17.04 -2.76
N HIS A 80 -4.31 17.83 -2.10
CA HIS A 80 -3.93 19.10 -1.46
C HIS A 80 -3.22 18.92 -0.10
N ALA A 81 -2.15 18.13 -0.06
CA ALA A 81 -1.42 17.79 1.17
C ALA A 81 -0.82 19.01 1.89
N GLY A 82 -0.42 20.05 1.14
CA GLY A 82 0.13 21.29 1.68
C GLY A 82 -0.90 22.19 2.38
N SER A 83 -2.20 21.96 2.16
CA SER A 83 -3.25 22.71 2.86
C SER A 83 -3.44 22.29 4.31
N ARG A 84 -2.83 21.18 4.74
CA ARG A 84 -2.88 20.68 6.13
C ARG A 84 -4.29 20.61 6.71
N PHE A 85 -5.28 20.21 5.90
CA PHE A 85 -6.68 20.15 6.29
C PHE A 85 -7.19 18.71 6.35
N GLY A 86 -7.78 18.36 7.49
CA GLY A 86 -8.44 17.08 7.75
C GLY A 86 -9.60 17.28 8.71
N TRP A 87 -10.43 16.26 8.85
CA TRP A 87 -11.60 16.28 9.73
C TRP A 87 -11.79 14.92 10.39
N ALA A 88 -12.45 14.94 11.55
CA ALA A 88 -12.90 13.74 12.23
C ALA A 88 -14.43 13.71 12.25
N VAL A 89 -15.00 12.53 12.07
CA VAL A 89 -16.40 12.24 12.37
C VAL A 89 -16.41 11.47 13.69
N VAL A 90 -17.04 12.03 14.70
CA VAL A 90 -17.00 11.54 16.09
C VAL A 90 -18.44 11.38 16.58
N LYS A 91 -18.80 10.16 17.01
CA LYS A 91 -20.17 9.88 17.49
C LYS A 91 -20.38 10.30 18.94
N ASP A 92 -19.37 10.09 19.79
CA ASP A 92 -19.45 10.40 21.22
C ASP A 92 -19.19 11.90 21.44
N GLU A 93 -20.19 12.61 21.95
CA GLU A 93 -20.11 14.05 22.22
C GLU A 93 -18.99 14.40 23.21
N SER A 94 -18.77 13.58 24.25
CA SER A 94 -17.73 13.85 25.25
C SER A 94 -16.33 13.75 24.65
N VAL A 95 -16.14 12.85 23.67
CA VAL A 95 -14.89 12.72 22.91
C VAL A 95 -14.74 13.90 21.95
N PHE A 96 -15.82 14.27 21.24
CA PHE A 96 -15.83 15.43 20.35
C PHE A 96 -15.42 16.71 21.08
N GLN A 97 -16.00 16.99 22.25
CA GLN A 97 -15.69 18.19 23.03
C GLN A 97 -14.22 18.21 23.48
N LYS A 98 -13.67 17.06 23.90
CA LYS A 98 -12.23 16.95 24.23
C LYS A 98 -11.34 17.21 23.03
N MET A 99 -11.68 16.68 21.85
CA MET A 99 -10.94 16.93 20.61
C MET A 99 -11.01 18.40 20.19
N ALA A 100 -12.20 19.01 20.25
CA ALA A 100 -12.39 20.42 19.93
C ALA A 100 -11.58 21.33 20.87
N MET A 101 -11.62 21.05 22.19
CA MET A 101 -10.83 21.77 23.18
C MET A 101 -9.33 21.60 22.93
N TYR A 102 -8.87 20.40 22.61
CA TYR A 102 -7.47 20.16 22.25
C TYR A 102 -7.03 21.00 21.04
N THR A 103 -7.82 21.00 19.96
CA THR A 103 -7.53 21.82 18.77
C THR A 103 -7.52 23.33 19.08
N LEU A 104 -8.39 23.80 19.98
CA LEU A 104 -8.40 25.19 20.43
C LEU A 104 -7.13 25.54 21.22
N ILE A 105 -6.71 24.69 22.16
CA ILE A 105 -5.53 24.93 22.99
C ILE A 105 -4.23 24.82 22.16
N ASP A 106 -4.14 23.83 21.29
CA ASP A 106 -2.91 23.53 20.53
C ASP A 106 -2.60 24.58 19.46
N SER A 107 -3.62 25.02 18.70
CA SER A 107 -3.41 25.85 17.50
C SER A 107 -4.40 27.01 17.35
N MET A 108 -5.25 27.26 18.34
CA MET A 108 -6.36 28.23 18.24
C MET A 108 -7.29 27.95 17.06
N GLY A 109 -7.46 26.66 16.73
CA GLY A 109 -8.25 26.22 15.59
C GLY A 109 -7.44 26.07 14.30
N ILE A 110 -8.15 25.92 13.18
CA ILE A 110 -7.56 25.72 11.86
C ILE A 110 -7.53 27.03 11.08
N SER A 111 -6.50 27.21 10.23
CA SER A 111 -6.37 28.34 9.30
C SER A 111 -7.67 28.56 8.50
N ARG A 112 -8.11 29.82 8.43
CA ARG A 112 -9.29 30.21 7.64
C ARG A 112 -9.06 30.05 6.15
N ASP A 113 -7.83 30.30 5.67
CA ASP A 113 -7.46 30.07 4.28
C ASP A 113 -7.50 28.59 3.90
N ALA A 114 -7.02 27.73 4.80
CA ALA A 114 -7.10 26.28 4.61
C ALA A 114 -8.56 25.82 4.52
N GLN A 115 -9.43 26.34 5.39
CA GLN A 115 -10.87 26.06 5.36
C GLN A 115 -11.55 26.57 4.08
N LEU A 116 -11.29 27.82 3.70
CA LEU A 116 -11.87 28.41 2.49
C LEU A 116 -11.44 27.65 1.23
N ARG A 117 -10.15 27.29 1.15
CA ARG A 117 -9.64 26.48 0.03
C ARG A 117 -10.25 25.09 0.02
N ALA A 118 -10.32 24.42 1.18
CA ALA A 118 -10.94 23.11 1.30
C ALA A 118 -12.41 23.16 0.87
N LEU A 119 -13.17 24.15 1.31
CA LEU A 119 -14.56 24.36 0.92
C LEU A 119 -14.71 24.51 -0.61
N LYS A 120 -13.91 25.39 -1.23
CA LYS A 120 -13.96 25.60 -2.69
C LYS A 120 -13.63 24.33 -3.46
N VAL A 121 -12.58 23.61 -3.08
CA VAL A 121 -12.20 22.36 -3.74
C VAL A 121 -13.26 21.27 -3.55
N LEU A 122 -13.79 21.12 -2.34
CA LEU A 122 -14.82 20.12 -2.06
C LEU A 122 -16.13 20.42 -2.78
N ASN A 123 -16.50 21.69 -2.96
CA ASN A 123 -17.65 22.06 -3.78
C ASN A 123 -17.50 21.56 -5.23
N VAL A 124 -16.33 21.79 -5.85
CA VAL A 124 -16.03 21.27 -7.19
C VAL A 124 -16.03 19.74 -7.22
N VAL A 125 -15.52 19.08 -6.18
CA VAL A 125 -15.59 17.61 -6.08
C VAL A 125 -17.03 17.12 -6.00
N LEU A 126 -17.93 17.85 -5.35
CA LEU A 126 -19.33 17.44 -5.21
C LEU A 126 -20.16 17.68 -6.48
N GLU A 127 -19.70 18.52 -7.41
CA GLU A 127 -20.29 18.65 -8.74
C GLU A 127 -20.32 17.28 -9.44
N GLY A 128 -21.48 16.94 -10.03
CA GLY A 128 -21.66 15.61 -10.65
C GLY A 128 -21.60 14.42 -9.68
N GLY A 129 -21.63 14.65 -8.36
CA GLY A 129 -21.55 13.60 -7.33
C GLY A 129 -20.16 12.97 -7.19
N GLY A 130 -19.09 13.69 -7.56
CA GLY A 130 -17.70 13.23 -7.46
C GLY A 130 -17.28 12.21 -8.49
N LYS A 131 -18.14 11.86 -9.45
CA LYS A 131 -17.82 10.87 -10.49
C LYS A 131 -16.53 11.18 -11.21
N ASP A 132 -16.32 12.43 -11.61
CA ASP A 132 -15.17 12.83 -12.43
C ASP A 132 -13.83 12.63 -11.70
N ILE A 133 -13.69 13.14 -10.48
CA ILE A 133 -12.46 12.96 -9.70
C ILE A 133 -12.22 11.50 -9.32
N PHE A 134 -13.29 10.76 -9.01
CA PHE A 134 -13.18 9.37 -8.58
C PHE A 134 -12.87 8.44 -9.76
N GLU A 135 -13.47 8.65 -10.94
CA GLU A 135 -13.13 7.93 -12.17
C GLU A 135 -11.71 8.26 -12.61
N PHE A 136 -11.32 9.54 -12.60
CA PHE A 136 -9.95 9.95 -12.91
C PHE A 136 -8.94 9.26 -11.99
N GLY A 137 -9.16 9.35 -10.67
CA GLY A 137 -8.25 8.76 -9.69
C GLY A 137 -8.19 7.23 -9.78
N TYR A 138 -9.35 6.56 -9.90
CA TYR A 138 -9.40 5.11 -10.06
C TYR A 138 -8.67 4.66 -11.32
N ASN A 139 -8.97 5.26 -12.48
CA ASN A 139 -8.37 4.87 -13.75
C ASN A 139 -6.85 5.12 -13.76
N THR A 140 -6.39 6.22 -13.18
CA THR A 140 -4.97 6.54 -13.07
C THR A 140 -4.26 5.52 -12.18
N MET A 141 -4.77 5.27 -10.97
CA MET A 141 -4.14 4.37 -10.01
C MET A 141 -4.19 2.91 -10.48
N ARG A 142 -5.27 2.47 -11.12
CA ARG A 142 -5.38 1.13 -11.72
C ARG A 142 -4.33 0.93 -12.81
N LYS A 143 -4.21 1.87 -13.76
CA LYS A 143 -3.22 1.78 -14.84
C LYS A 143 -1.79 1.72 -14.29
N ARG A 144 -1.49 2.50 -13.25
CA ARG A 144 -0.18 2.47 -12.58
C ARG A 144 0.09 1.14 -11.90
N TRP A 145 -0.89 0.62 -11.17
CA TRP A 145 -0.81 -0.70 -10.55
C TRP A 145 -0.56 -1.79 -11.59
N GLU A 146 -1.36 -1.85 -12.65
CA GLU A 146 -1.23 -2.84 -13.74
C GLU A 146 0.17 -2.80 -14.39
N LYS A 147 0.65 -1.61 -14.76
CA LYS A 147 1.99 -1.45 -15.36
C LYS A 147 3.10 -1.95 -14.43
N LEU A 148 3.07 -1.54 -13.16
CA LEU A 148 4.06 -1.93 -12.18
C LEU A 148 4.03 -3.44 -11.92
N SER A 149 2.84 -4.00 -11.70
CA SER A 149 2.66 -5.43 -11.47
C SER A 149 3.16 -6.26 -12.66
N ASN A 150 2.91 -5.82 -13.90
CA ASN A 150 3.41 -6.48 -15.09
C ASN A 150 4.94 -6.47 -15.14
N VAL A 151 5.60 -5.34 -14.86
CA VAL A 151 7.06 -5.26 -14.81
C VAL A 151 7.65 -6.22 -13.78
N LEU A 152 7.13 -6.21 -12.55
CA LEU A 152 7.66 -7.06 -11.48
C LEU A 152 7.36 -8.55 -11.70
N SER A 153 6.26 -8.90 -12.41
CA SER A 153 5.90 -10.29 -12.70
C SER A 153 6.90 -11.05 -13.59
N VAL A 154 7.81 -10.34 -14.27
CA VAL A 154 8.82 -10.94 -15.15
C VAL A 154 9.94 -11.64 -14.36
N SER A 155 10.13 -11.28 -13.09
CA SER A 155 11.12 -11.89 -12.19
C SER A 155 10.43 -12.55 -10.99
N ASN A 156 11.05 -13.60 -10.45
CA ASN A 156 10.67 -14.19 -9.17
C ASN A 156 11.39 -13.56 -7.97
N ARG A 157 12.24 -12.54 -8.19
CA ARG A 157 12.97 -11.85 -7.13
C ARG A 157 12.06 -11.00 -6.25
N PHE A 158 10.96 -10.49 -6.80
CA PHE A 158 10.07 -9.58 -6.12
C PHE A 158 8.65 -10.14 -6.08
N SER A 159 7.94 -9.90 -4.98
CA SER A 159 6.50 -10.09 -4.90
C SER A 159 5.79 -8.82 -4.45
N LEU A 160 4.50 -8.74 -4.77
CA LEU A 160 3.62 -7.64 -4.42
C LEU A 160 2.52 -8.11 -3.47
N GLN A 161 1.91 -7.16 -2.76
CA GLN A 161 0.70 -7.45 -1.99
C GLN A 161 -0.42 -7.99 -2.88
N LYS A 162 -1.21 -8.91 -2.33
CA LYS A 162 -2.30 -9.57 -3.06
C LYS A 162 -3.63 -8.89 -2.81
N PHE A 163 -4.40 -8.75 -3.88
CA PHE A 163 -5.76 -8.24 -3.83
C PHE A 163 -6.67 -9.14 -4.67
N ALA A 164 -7.91 -9.28 -4.22
CA ALA A 164 -8.98 -9.79 -5.05
C ALA A 164 -9.79 -8.60 -5.61
N PRO A 165 -10.37 -8.73 -6.82
CA PRO A 165 -11.38 -7.80 -7.29
C PRO A 165 -12.54 -7.72 -6.28
N LYS A 166 -13.06 -6.50 -6.05
CA LYS A 166 -14.12 -6.27 -5.05
C LYS A 166 -15.27 -5.46 -5.65
N HIS A 167 -16.49 -5.76 -5.21
CA HIS A 167 -17.65 -4.94 -5.54
C HIS A 167 -17.54 -3.55 -4.90
N CYS A 168 -17.75 -2.51 -5.69
CA CYS A 168 -17.73 -1.12 -5.25
C CYS A 168 -19.13 -0.54 -5.33
N THR A 169 -19.72 -0.19 -4.19
CA THR A 169 -21.06 0.42 -4.10
C THR A 169 -21.12 1.80 -4.75
N PHE A 170 -20.03 2.58 -4.68
CA PHE A 170 -19.94 3.89 -5.35
C PHE A 170 -20.05 3.76 -6.88
N PHE A 171 -19.25 2.88 -7.49
CA PHE A 171 -19.28 2.65 -8.94
C PHE A 171 -20.33 1.63 -9.40
N LYS A 172 -21.02 0.97 -8.46
CA LYS A 172 -22.01 -0.10 -8.69
C LYS A 172 -21.48 -1.24 -9.58
N LYS A 173 -20.19 -1.58 -9.44
CA LYS A 173 -19.54 -2.66 -10.21
C LYS A 173 -18.39 -3.28 -9.44
N THR A 174 -18.03 -4.50 -9.81
CA THR A 174 -16.75 -5.10 -9.40
C THR A 174 -15.61 -4.39 -10.12
N ARG A 175 -14.55 -4.09 -9.39
CA ARG A 175 -13.39 -3.38 -9.90
C ARG A 175 -12.09 -4.03 -9.48
N GLU A 176 -11.09 -3.84 -10.33
CA GLU A 176 -9.72 -4.22 -10.05
C GLU A 176 -9.09 -3.32 -8.97
N PRO A 177 -8.02 -3.80 -8.31
CA PRO A 177 -7.26 -3.05 -7.31
C PRO A 177 -6.59 -1.80 -7.89
N SER A 178 -6.42 -0.77 -7.06
CA SER A 178 -5.73 0.46 -7.45
C SER A 178 -5.06 1.15 -6.25
N PRO A 179 -4.19 0.45 -5.49
CA PRO A 179 -3.65 0.94 -4.23
C PRO A 179 -2.77 2.20 -4.39
N ALA A 180 -2.65 2.99 -3.32
CA ALA A 180 -1.76 4.16 -3.29
C ALA A 180 -0.26 3.79 -3.32
N TYR A 181 0.07 2.58 -2.86
CA TYR A 181 1.43 2.10 -2.69
C TYR A 181 1.59 0.69 -3.24
N ALA A 182 2.79 0.38 -3.71
CA ALA A 182 3.24 -1.00 -3.88
C ALA A 182 4.04 -1.41 -2.64
N TRP A 183 3.67 -2.55 -2.06
CA TRP A 183 4.36 -3.16 -0.94
C TRP A 183 5.17 -4.32 -1.49
N VAL A 184 6.40 -3.99 -1.90
CA VAL A 184 7.29 -4.91 -2.60
C VAL A 184 8.07 -5.71 -1.57
N LYS A 185 8.11 -7.03 -1.73
CA LYS A 185 8.97 -7.93 -0.94
C LYS A 185 10.09 -8.48 -1.82
N CYS A 186 11.31 -8.48 -1.30
CA CYS A 186 12.42 -9.22 -1.90
C CYS A 186 12.37 -10.68 -1.43
N GLU A 187 12.32 -11.62 -2.38
CA GLU A 187 12.13 -13.06 -2.11
C GLU A 187 13.44 -13.84 -2.00
N ARG A 188 14.55 -13.33 -2.54
CA ARG A 188 15.84 -14.02 -2.44
C ARG A 188 16.35 -13.96 -1.01
N GLU A 189 16.91 -15.06 -0.52
CA GLU A 189 17.44 -15.15 0.84
C GLU A 189 18.58 -14.17 1.12
N LYS A 190 19.34 -13.81 0.08
CA LYS A 190 20.42 -12.81 0.16
C LYS A 190 19.91 -11.35 0.22
N ASP A 191 18.70 -11.08 -0.27
CA ASP A 191 18.13 -9.73 -0.38
C ASP A 191 17.38 -9.35 0.91
N LYS A 192 18.08 -9.44 2.06
CA LYS A 192 17.48 -9.18 3.38
C LYS A 192 17.13 -7.70 3.61
N ASP A 193 17.91 -6.79 3.03
CA ASP A 193 17.62 -5.36 2.98
C ASP A 193 17.15 -4.99 1.57
N CYS A 194 15.84 -5.08 1.37
CA CYS A 194 15.24 -4.86 0.05
C CYS A 194 15.34 -3.38 -0.37
N TYR A 195 15.42 -2.46 0.59
CA TYR A 195 15.64 -1.04 0.30
C TYR A 195 17.05 -0.80 -0.26
N ALA A 196 18.07 -1.41 0.35
CA ALA A 196 19.44 -1.32 -0.15
C ALA A 196 19.54 -1.88 -1.58
N VAL A 197 18.96 -3.05 -1.83
CA VAL A 197 18.89 -3.66 -3.17
C VAL A 197 18.30 -2.70 -4.21
N LEU A 198 17.11 -2.17 -3.96
CA LEU A 198 16.43 -1.28 -4.92
C LEU A 198 17.20 0.03 -5.13
N LYS A 199 17.82 0.56 -4.07
CA LYS A 199 18.61 1.79 -4.13
C LYS A 199 19.91 1.58 -4.92
N GLU A 200 20.65 0.52 -4.61
CA GLU A 200 22.00 0.30 -5.16
C GLU A 200 21.97 -0.21 -6.60
N GLU A 201 21.04 -1.12 -6.92
CA GLU A 201 20.99 -1.76 -8.23
C GLU A 201 20.12 -1.00 -9.24
N ALA A 202 19.12 -0.24 -8.77
CA ALA A 202 18.17 0.42 -9.66
C ALA A 202 17.95 1.91 -9.37
N ASN A 203 18.63 2.48 -8.36
CA ASN A 203 18.41 3.86 -7.93
C ASN A 203 16.92 4.14 -7.58
N VAL A 204 16.22 3.16 -7.02
CA VAL A 204 14.82 3.27 -6.61
C VAL A 204 14.74 3.51 -5.11
N TYR A 205 14.05 4.59 -4.73
CA TYR A 205 13.88 4.99 -3.34
C TYR A 205 12.44 4.73 -2.87
N GLY A 206 12.31 4.07 -1.73
CA GLY A 206 11.05 3.84 -1.03
C GLY A 206 11.21 4.03 0.47
N LEU A 207 10.29 3.44 1.24
CA LEU A 207 10.42 3.35 2.70
C LEU A 207 10.61 1.91 3.13
N ARG A 208 11.53 1.68 4.07
CA ARG A 208 11.89 0.36 4.62
C ARG A 208 10.73 -0.29 5.35
N GLY A 209 10.70 -1.62 5.32
CA GLY A 209 9.76 -2.47 6.03
C GLY A 209 9.65 -2.17 7.53
N SER A 210 10.81 -2.03 8.18
CA SER A 210 10.93 -1.75 9.62
C SER A 210 10.19 -0.50 10.08
N GLN A 211 10.03 0.51 9.22
CA GLN A 211 9.26 1.72 9.56
C GLN A 211 7.76 1.46 9.73
N PHE A 212 7.28 0.30 9.29
CA PHE A 212 5.88 -0.14 9.36
C PHE A 212 5.70 -1.35 10.28
N GLY A 213 6.72 -1.71 11.08
CA GLY A 213 6.69 -2.92 11.90
C GLY A 213 6.80 -4.23 11.11
N ALA A 214 7.28 -4.18 9.87
CA ALA A 214 7.56 -5.35 9.04
C ALA A 214 9.07 -5.61 8.90
N GLU A 215 9.44 -6.76 8.34
CA GLU A 215 10.83 -7.07 8.02
C GLU A 215 11.40 -6.13 6.95
N ASP A 216 12.71 -5.84 6.99
CA ASP A 216 13.42 -5.04 5.97
C ASP A 216 13.50 -5.70 4.58
N ARG A 217 12.94 -6.91 4.45
CA ARG A 217 12.63 -7.54 3.17
C ARG A 217 11.53 -6.81 2.40
N PHE A 218 10.78 -5.91 3.04
CA PHE A 218 9.73 -5.12 2.41
C PHE A 218 10.15 -3.67 2.14
N VAL A 219 9.61 -3.10 1.05
CA VAL A 219 9.74 -1.68 0.70
C VAL A 219 8.40 -1.14 0.22
N ARG A 220 8.00 0.03 0.74
CA ARG A 220 6.84 0.78 0.27
C ARG A 220 7.25 1.74 -0.85
N LEU A 221 6.73 1.54 -2.05
CA LEU A 221 6.90 2.43 -3.20
C LEU A 221 5.62 3.25 -3.44
N ALA A 222 5.76 4.56 -3.65
CA ALA A 222 4.64 5.46 -3.83
C ALA A 222 4.17 5.49 -5.29
N LEU A 223 2.89 5.15 -5.53
CA LEU A 223 2.28 5.19 -6.87
C LEU A 223 1.47 6.46 -7.12
N VAL A 224 1.37 7.34 -6.12
CA VAL A 224 0.56 8.57 -6.13
C VAL A 224 1.31 9.84 -6.54
N ARG A 225 2.58 9.71 -6.96
CA ARG A 225 3.44 10.85 -7.35
C ARG A 225 3.11 11.36 -8.77
N SER A 226 3.93 12.25 -9.31
CA SER A 226 3.76 12.73 -10.70
C SER A 226 3.85 11.59 -11.71
N GLN A 227 3.46 11.85 -12.95
CA GLN A 227 3.62 10.87 -14.02
C GLN A 227 5.10 10.60 -14.32
N ASP A 228 5.93 11.64 -14.32
CA ASP A 228 7.39 11.53 -14.52
C ASP A 228 8.05 10.67 -13.43
N ASP A 229 7.67 10.87 -12.16
CA ASP A 229 8.17 10.05 -11.05
C ASP A 229 7.78 8.58 -11.23
N PHE A 230 6.56 8.31 -11.72
CA PHE A 230 6.08 6.96 -11.96
C PHE A 230 6.76 6.30 -13.17
N ASP A 231 6.96 7.03 -14.26
CA ASP A 231 7.59 6.51 -15.47
C ASP A 231 9.08 6.22 -15.22
N LEU A 232 9.77 7.09 -14.47
CA LEU A 232 11.15 6.85 -14.03
C LEU A 232 11.26 5.62 -13.12
N LEU A 233 10.33 5.46 -12.18
CA LEU A 233 10.25 4.26 -11.33
C LEU A 233 10.09 3.00 -12.20
N LEU A 234 9.16 3.01 -13.15
CA LEU A 234 8.87 1.87 -14.00
C LEU A 234 10.07 1.52 -14.90
N GLN A 235 10.73 2.53 -15.48
CA GLN A 235 11.95 2.35 -16.28
C GLN A 235 13.05 1.65 -15.48
N ARG A 236 13.33 2.14 -14.26
CA ARG A 236 14.38 1.59 -13.39
C ARG A 236 14.09 0.16 -12.95
N LEU A 237 12.85 -0.12 -12.55
CA LEU A 237 12.44 -1.49 -12.18
C LEU A 237 12.48 -2.43 -13.38
N ASN A 238 12.08 -1.98 -14.56
CA ASN A 238 12.12 -2.77 -15.78
C ASN A 238 13.56 -3.13 -16.18
N GLN A 239 14.49 -2.19 -16.06
CA GLN A 239 15.91 -2.47 -16.29
C GLN A 239 16.43 -3.52 -15.32
N LEU A 240 16.15 -3.36 -14.02
CA LEU A 240 16.57 -4.30 -12.96
C LEU A 240 16.12 -5.74 -13.24
N VAL A 241 14.83 -5.94 -13.55
CA VAL A 241 14.29 -7.30 -13.77
C VAL A 241 14.74 -7.92 -15.10
N LEU A 242 15.07 -7.10 -16.11
CA LEU A 242 15.57 -7.59 -17.40
C LEU A 242 17.03 -8.02 -17.34
N GLU A 243 17.88 -7.26 -16.63
CA GLU A 243 19.28 -7.61 -16.39
C GLU A 243 19.42 -8.93 -15.61
N GLU A 244 18.48 -9.22 -14.71
CA GLU A 244 18.40 -10.52 -14.04
C GLU A 244 18.06 -11.66 -15.00
N LYS A 245 17.11 -11.42 -15.92
CA LYS A 245 16.67 -12.45 -16.87
C LYS A 245 17.77 -12.79 -17.87
N SER A 246 18.55 -11.82 -18.32
CA SER A 246 19.71 -12.06 -19.19
C SER A 246 20.81 -12.81 -18.44
N SER A 247 21.09 -12.43 -17.19
CA SER A 247 22.07 -13.12 -16.34
C SER A 247 21.65 -14.58 -16.06
N ALA A 248 20.38 -14.84 -15.74
CA ALA A 248 19.87 -16.20 -15.53
C ALA A 248 19.99 -17.10 -16.78
N LYS A 249 19.94 -16.53 -17.99
CA LYS A 249 20.16 -17.28 -19.24
C LYS A 249 21.64 -17.63 -19.48
N LEU A 250 22.58 -16.81 -19.02
CA LEU A 250 24.02 -17.12 -19.13
C LEU A 250 24.46 -18.22 -18.17
N PHE A 251 23.80 -18.37 -17.02
CA PHE A 251 24.16 -19.34 -15.98
C PHE A 251 23.43 -20.69 -16.07
N CYS A 252 22.72 -20.98 -17.17
CA CYS A 252 22.15 -22.31 -17.37
C CYS A 252 23.20 -23.25 -17.99
N PRO A 253 23.81 -24.20 -17.24
CA PRO A 253 24.68 -25.20 -17.86
C PRO A 253 23.84 -26.03 -18.84
N ARG A 254 24.29 -26.12 -20.10
CA ARG A 254 23.74 -27.08 -21.06
C ARG A 254 24.05 -28.49 -20.54
N PHE A 255 23.05 -29.16 -19.98
CA PHE A 255 23.15 -30.61 -19.74
C PHE A 255 23.04 -31.34 -21.08
N GLU A 256 24.22 -31.77 -21.54
CA GLU A 256 24.57 -32.95 -22.35
C GLU A 256 23.68 -33.41 -23.52
N ASP A 257 24.24 -33.33 -24.73
CA ASP A 257 24.20 -34.41 -25.73
C ASP A 257 25.58 -35.09 -25.73
N LYS A 258 25.75 -36.15 -24.95
CA LYS A 258 26.84 -37.12 -25.10
C LYS A 258 26.33 -38.52 -24.83
N LEU A 259 25.86 -39.21 -25.86
CA LEU A 259 25.90 -40.68 -25.96
C LEU A 259 25.56 -41.14 -27.38
N ALA A 260 26.57 -41.16 -28.25
CA ALA A 260 26.55 -41.99 -29.46
C ALA A 260 27.97 -42.27 -29.95
N THR A 261 28.73 -43.09 -29.24
CA THR A 261 29.87 -43.82 -29.84
C THR A 261 30.16 -45.12 -29.09
N SER A 262 30.47 -46.15 -29.87
CA SER A 262 30.81 -47.54 -29.52
C SER A 262 29.60 -48.48 -29.52
N THR A 263 29.40 -49.33 -30.51
CA THR A 263 30.30 -50.48 -30.75
C THR A 263 30.15 -50.99 -32.21
N ARG A 264 31.25 -51.05 -32.97
CA ARG A 264 31.35 -51.88 -34.20
C ARG A 264 32.02 -53.19 -33.81
N LEU A 265 31.29 -54.30 -33.93
CA LEU A 265 31.86 -55.65 -33.90
C LEU A 265 32.62 -55.92 -35.20
N ASN A 266 33.89 -56.30 -35.08
CA ASN A 266 34.64 -56.99 -36.13
C ASN A 266 34.32 -58.50 -36.04
N ILE A 267 33.74 -59.06 -37.10
CA ILE A 267 33.68 -60.51 -37.31
C ILE A 267 34.69 -60.87 -38.39
N THR A 268 35.66 -61.68 -37.99
CA THR A 268 36.68 -62.34 -38.82
C THR A 268 36.06 -63.49 -39.63
N LYS A 269 36.43 -63.59 -40.91
CA LYS A 269 36.22 -64.77 -41.77
C LYS A 269 37.35 -65.79 -41.57
N ARG A 270 36.97 -67.07 -41.38
CA ARG A 270 37.63 -68.36 -41.73
C ARG A 270 36.57 -69.42 -41.36
N SER A 271 36.11 -70.35 -42.19
CA SER A 271 36.59 -71.06 -43.38
C SER A 271 35.39 -71.42 -44.25
#